data_AF-A0AAQ1T9T1-F1
#
_entry.id   AF-A0AAQ1T9T1-F1
#
_cell.length_a   1.000
_cell.length_b   1.000
_cell.length_c   1.000
_cell.angle_alpha   90.00
_cell.angle_beta   90.00
_cell.angle_gamma   90.00
#
_symmetry.space_group_name_H-M   'P 1'
#
loop_
_entity.id
_entity.type
_entity.pdbx_description
1 polymer ?
#
loop_
_entity_poly.entity_id
_entity_poly.type
_entity_poly.pdbx_seq_one_letter_code
_entity_poly.pdbx_strand_id
1 'polypeptide(L)'
;MQAIGFIVYIVVGLFQLAAIMAGLESWWGLHWIIAAPIAFIVSYIPFVGAIVGMVGAVDVWRWEWWQAGLLFFGGIIFAIVCGGMSSFFEWLSFRKRV
;
A
#
# COMPACT_ATOMS: atom_id res chain seq x y z
N MET A 1 19.96 -9.44 -0.52
CA MET A 1 18.97 -9.06 -1.56
C MET A 1 17.51 -9.24 -1.08
N GLN A 2 17.10 -10.41 -0.55
CA GLN A 2 15.70 -10.62 -0.09
C GLN A 2 15.32 -9.94 1.25
N ALA A 3 16.26 -9.83 2.20
CA ALA A 3 15.96 -9.29 3.54
C ALA A 3 15.47 -7.83 3.51
N ILE A 4 16.02 -6.99 2.63
CA ILE A 4 15.62 -5.58 2.50
C ILE A 4 14.17 -5.48 1.99
N GLY A 5 13.80 -6.26 0.97
CA GLY A 5 12.43 -6.30 0.46
C GLY A 5 11.43 -6.79 1.51
N PHE A 6 11.82 -7.77 2.33
CA PHE A 6 11.00 -8.24 3.44
C PHE A 6 10.79 -7.17 4.51
N ILE A 7 11.84 -6.44 4.90
CA ILE A 7 11.74 -5.34 5.86
C ILE A 7 10.82 -4.24 5.32
N VAL A 8 11.00 -3.85 4.05
CA VAL A 8 10.13 -2.83 3.41
C VAL A 8 8.68 -3.30 3.39
N TYR A 9 8.42 -4.57 3.06
CA TYR A 9 7.07 -5.13 3.08
C TYR A 9 6.41 -5.05 4.46
N ILE A 10 7.14 -5.45 5.51
CA ILE A 10 6.64 -5.37 6.90
C ILE A 10 6.37 -3.91 7.30
N VAL A 11 7.31 -3.01 7.03
CA VAL A 11 7.16 -1.58 7.36
C VAL A 11 5.94 -0.99 6.64
N VAL A 12 5.83 -1.17 5.32
CA VAL A 12 4.70 -0.66 4.54
C VAL A 12 3.38 -1.26 5.05
N GLY A 13 3.33 -2.56 5.34
CA GLY A 13 2.15 -3.21 5.91
C GLY A 13 1.73 -2.64 7.26
N LEU A 14 2.68 -2.31 8.14
CA LEU A 14 2.40 -1.65 9.41
C LEU A 14 1.85 -0.24 9.20
N PHE A 15 2.39 0.52 8.25
CA PHE A 15 1.85 1.85 7.91
C PHE A 15 0.43 1.75 7.31
N GLN A 16 0.16 0.76 6.47
CA GLN A 16 -1.19 0.52 5.93
C GLN A 16 -2.19 0.20 7.05
N LEU A 17 -1.81 -0.67 7.99
CA LEU A 17 -2.64 -0.99 9.16
C LEU A 17 -2.87 0.23 10.05
N ALA A 18 -1.82 1.02 10.30
CA ALA A 18 -1.92 2.24 11.10
C ALA A 18 -2.85 3.28 10.45
N ALA A 19 -2.84 3.40 9.12
CA ALA A 19 -3.74 4.30 8.39
C ALA A 19 -5.21 3.87 8.51
N ILE A 20 -5.50 2.56 8.38
CA ILE A 20 -6.86 2.02 8.58
C ILE A 20 -7.32 2.26 10.02
N MET A 21 -6.45 1.97 10.98
CA MET A 21 -6.73 2.15 12.41
C MET A 21 -7.02 3.61 12.76
N ALA A 22 -6.20 4.53 12.24
CA ALA A 22 -6.38 5.97 12.41
C ALA A 22 -7.70 6.45 11.81
N GLY A 23 -8.05 5.99 10.59
CA GLY A 23 -9.35 6.30 9.98
C GLY A 23 -10.52 5.86 10.86
N LEU A 24 -10.50 4.62 11.33
CA LEU A 24 -11.54 4.06 12.20
C LEU A 24 -11.64 4.78 13.56
N GLU A 25 -10.50 5.12 14.17
CA GLU A 25 -10.45 5.89 15.42
C GLU A 25 -11.04 7.29 15.24
N SER A 26 -10.68 7.99 14.15
CA SER A 26 -11.16 9.35 13.91
C SER A 26 -12.64 9.43 13.56
N TRP A 27 -13.17 8.48 12.77
CA TRP A 27 -14.55 8.52 12.30
C TRP A 27 -15.56 8.01 13.33
N TRP A 28 -15.18 6.97 14.09
CA TRP A 28 -16.06 6.37 15.09
C TRP A 28 -15.72 6.77 16.53
N GLY A 29 -14.66 7.55 16.75
CA GLY A 29 -14.21 7.92 18.09
C GLY A 29 -13.82 6.70 18.94
N LEU A 30 -13.50 5.58 18.28
CA LEU A 30 -13.24 4.31 18.95
C LEU A 30 -11.86 4.33 19.56
N HIS A 31 -11.78 3.90 20.82
CA HIS A 31 -10.50 3.68 21.48
C HIS A 31 -9.66 2.66 20.70
N TRP A 32 -8.34 2.88 20.64
CA TRP A 32 -7.38 2.08 19.86
C TRP A 32 -7.50 0.55 20.05
N ILE A 33 -7.93 0.10 21.24
CA ILE A 33 -8.16 -1.33 21.56
C ILE A 33 -9.26 -1.97 20.70
N ILE A 34 -10.29 -1.22 20.33
CA ILE A 34 -11.42 -1.71 19.52
C ILE A 34 -11.15 -1.46 18.03
N ALA A 35 -10.48 -0.35 17.71
CA ALA A 35 -10.10 -0.03 16.34
C ALA A 35 -9.15 -1.07 15.75
N ALA A 36 -8.21 -1.62 16.54
CA ALA A 36 -7.22 -2.60 16.07
C ALA A 36 -7.83 -3.91 15.51
N PRO A 37 -8.70 -4.66 16.21
CA PRO A 37 -9.29 -5.88 15.67
C PRO A 37 -10.20 -5.61 14.47
N ILE A 38 -10.91 -4.48 14.46
CA ILE A 38 -11.72 -4.08 13.30
C ILE A 38 -10.84 -3.76 12.10
N ALA A 39 -9.77 -2.97 12.30
CA ALA A 39 -8.79 -2.65 11.27
C ALA A 39 -8.16 -3.90 10.67
N PHE A 40 -7.89 -4.92 11.48
CA PHE A 40 -7.34 -6.20 11.03
C PHE A 40 -8.32 -6.99 10.15
N ILE A 41 -9.61 -7.01 10.51
CA ILE A 41 -10.65 -7.63 9.69
C ILE A 41 -10.82 -6.86 8.37
N VAL A 42 -10.83 -5.53 8.45
CA VAL A 42 -10.99 -4.65 7.28
C VAL A 42 -9.80 -4.77 6.33
N SER A 43 -8.58 -4.86 6.86
CA SER A 43 -7.36 -5.03 6.06
C SER A 43 -7.32 -6.37 5.30
N TYR A 44 -8.05 -7.38 5.78
CA TYR A 44 -8.18 -8.67 5.08
C TYR A 44 -9.01 -8.58 3.81
N ILE A 45 -9.85 -7.56 3.68
CA ILE A 45 -10.63 -7.30 2.47
C ILE A 45 -9.83 -6.31 1.61
N PRO A 46 -9.24 -6.73 0.48
CA PRO A 46 -8.24 -5.93 -0.22
C PRO A 46 -8.73 -4.54 -0.63
N PHE A 47 -9.92 -4.47 -1.22
CA PHE A 47 -10.48 -3.19 -1.69
C PHE A 47 -11.00 -2.32 -0.55
N VAL A 48 -11.69 -2.90 0.42
CA VAL A 48 -12.25 -2.15 1.54
C VAL A 48 -11.13 -1.64 2.44
N GLY A 49 -10.15 -2.48 2.77
CA GLY A 49 -8.95 -2.08 3.51
C GLY A 49 -8.15 -0.99 2.81
N ALA A 50 -7.96 -1.10 1.49
CA ALA A 50 -7.28 -0.06 0.73
C ALA A 50 -8.05 1.27 0.74
N ILE A 51 -9.36 1.26 0.52
CA ILE A 51 -10.17 2.49 0.53
C ILE A 51 -10.17 3.11 1.93
N VAL A 52 -10.52 2.34 2.96
CA VAL A 52 -10.59 2.83 4.34
C VAL A 52 -9.23 3.33 4.81
N GLY A 53 -8.15 2.63 4.46
CA GLY A 53 -6.80 3.04 4.78
C GLY A 53 -6.34 4.29 4.03
N MET A 54 -6.69 4.44 2.75
CA MET A 54 -6.38 5.65 1.99
C MET A 54 -7.12 6.86 2.55
N VAL A 55 -8.43 6.75 2.79
CA VAL A 55 -9.21 7.86 3.34
C VAL A 55 -8.74 8.18 4.77
N GLY A 56 -8.39 7.16 5.57
CA GLY A 56 -7.78 7.36 6.89
C GLY A 56 -6.44 8.11 6.84
N ALA A 57 -5.58 7.79 5.87
CA ALA A 57 -4.33 8.53 5.66
C ALA A 57 -4.58 9.98 5.20
N VAL A 58 -5.57 10.21 4.33
CA VAL A 58 -5.92 11.56 3.87
C VAL A 58 -6.52 12.40 5.00
N ASP A 59 -7.49 11.87 5.73
CA ASP A 59 -8.21 12.61 6.75
C ASP A 59 -7.38 12.84 8.02
N VAL A 60 -6.67 11.81 8.49
CA VAL A 60 -5.96 11.85 9.78
C VAL A 60 -4.50 12.26 9.61
N TRP A 61 -3.80 11.69 8.64
CA TRP A 61 -2.39 12.03 8.40
C TRP A 61 -2.22 13.23 7.47
N ARG A 62 -3.33 13.76 6.94
CA ARG A 62 -3.35 14.90 6.03
C ARG A 62 -2.51 14.69 4.78
N TRP A 63 -2.40 13.44 4.36
CA TRP A 63 -1.68 13.10 3.13
C TRP A 63 -2.51 13.46 1.91
N GLU A 64 -1.81 13.76 0.83
CA GLU A 64 -2.47 13.91 -0.47
C GLU A 64 -2.92 12.54 -0.99
N TRP A 65 -3.99 12.53 -1.80
CA TRP A 65 -4.55 11.28 -2.36
C TRP A 65 -3.53 10.44 -3.13
N TRP A 66 -2.55 11.08 -3.77
CA TRP A 66 -1.48 10.37 -4.49
C TRP A 66 -0.49 9.67 -3.54
N GLN A 67 -0.23 10.24 -2.36
CA GLN A 67 0.65 9.63 -1.35
C GLN A 67 -0.03 8.44 -0.68
N ALA A 68 -1.31 8.61 -0.33
CA ALA A 68 -2.14 7.53 0.19
C ALA A 68 -2.28 6.40 -0.85
N GLY A 69 -2.54 6.73 -2.11
CA GLY A 69 -2.59 5.77 -3.22
C GLY A 69 -1.28 5.00 -3.40
N LEU A 70 -0.13 5.67 -3.31
CA LEU A 70 1.18 5.00 -3.37
C LEU A 70 1.44 4.09 -2.17
N LEU A 71 0.93 4.40 -0.99
CA LEU A 71 1.09 3.52 0.18
C LEU A 71 0.40 2.16 -0.04
N PHE A 72 -0.79 2.16 -0.64
CA PHE A 72 -1.59 0.94 -0.86
C PHE A 72 -1.30 0.24 -2.20
N PHE A 73 -1.08 1.00 -3.28
CA PHE A 73 -0.86 0.46 -4.63
C PHE A 73 0.60 0.52 -5.09
N GLY A 74 1.51 1.11 -4.31
CA GLY A 74 2.90 1.31 -4.71
C GLY A 74 3.63 0.02 -5.05
N GLY A 75 3.34 -1.09 -4.36
CA GLY A 75 3.89 -2.40 -4.69
C GLY A 75 3.47 -2.90 -6.08
N ILE A 76 2.21 -2.69 -6.46
CA ILE A 76 1.68 -3.06 -7.78
C ILE A 76 2.29 -2.16 -8.86
N ILE A 77 2.33 -0.84 -8.61
CA ILE A 77 2.94 0.13 -9.54
C ILE A 77 4.42 -0.22 -9.77
N PHE A 78 5.16 -0.51 -8.69
CA PHE A 78 6.56 -0.91 -8.78
C PHE A 78 6.74 -2.22 -9.56
N ALA A 79 5.89 -3.21 -9.33
CA ALA A 79 5.91 -4.48 -10.07
C ALA A 79 5.63 -4.28 -11.56
N ILE A 80 4.64 -3.43 -11.92
CA ILE A 80 4.32 -3.09 -13.31
C ILE A 80 5.49 -2.37 -13.97
N VAL A 81 6.11 -1.41 -13.28
CA VAL A 81 7.25 -0.65 -13.82
C VAL A 81 8.45 -1.57 -14.04
N CYS A 82 8.84 -2.37 -13.05
CA CYS A 82 9.97 -3.29 -13.19
C CYS A 82 9.70 -4.38 -14.24
N GLY A 83 8.50 -4.97 -14.23
CA GLY A 83 8.08 -5.98 -15.20
C GLY A 83 8.02 -5.43 -16.62
N GLY A 84 7.31 -4.31 -16.83
CA GLY A 84 7.22 -3.66 -18.14
C GLY A 84 8.57 -3.20 -18.68
N MET A 85 9.46 -2.73 -17.80
CA MET A 85 10.81 -2.35 -18.20
C MET A 85 11.65 -3.56 -18.63
N SER A 86 11.51 -4.71 -17.95
CA SER A 86 12.16 -5.96 -18.38
C SER A 86 11.68 -6.44 -19.75
N SER A 87 10.36 -6.42 -20.00
CA SER A 87 9.78 -6.78 -21.31
C SER A 87 10.20 -5.80 -22.42
N PHE A 88 10.32 -4.51 -22.10
CA PHE A 88 10.81 -3.50 -23.04
C PHE A 88 12.29 -3.69 -23.38
N PHE A 89 13.14 -3.98 -22.39
CA PHE A 89 14.55 -4.29 -22.61
C PHE A 89 14.74 -5.58 -23.41
N GLU A 90 13.90 -6.58 -23.18
CA GLU A 90 13.90 -7.83 -23.95
C GLU A 90 13.58 -7.56 -25.43
N TRP A 91 12.56 -6.75 -25.72
CA TRP A 91 12.23 -6.31 -27.09
C TRP A 91 13.36 -5.53 -27.77
N LEU A 92 14.02 -4.61 -27.05
CA LEU A 92 15.19 -3.89 -27.58
C LEU A 92 16.38 -4.83 -27.85
N SER A 93 16.58 -5.85 -27.02
CA SER A 93 17.65 -6.83 -27.21
C SER A 93 17.44 -7.70 -28.46
N PHE A 94 16.18 -8.05 -28.75
CA PHE A 94 15.80 -8.76 -29.98
C PHE A 94 16.13 -7.95 -31.24
N ARG A 95 15.89 -6.63 -31.22
CA ARG A 95 16.22 -5.74 -32.35
C ARG A 95 17.72 -5.54 -32.60
N LYS A 96 18.60 -5.89 -31.66
CA LYS A 96 20.06 -5.85 -31.87
C LYS A 96 20.66 -7.15 -32.43
N ARG A 97 19.89 -8.25 -32.49
CA ARG A 97 20.35 -9.55 -33.00
C ARG A 97 19.92 -9.85 -34.45
N VAL A 98 19.13 -8.97 -35.06
CA VAL A 98 18.75 -9.00 -36.49
C VAL A 98 19.54 -7.92 -37.21
#